data_AF-A0AAD8MSI9-F1
#
_entry.id   AF-A0AAD8MSI9-F1
#
_cell.length_a   1.000
_cell.length_b   1.000
_cell.length_c   1.000
_cell.angle_alpha   90.00
_cell.angle_beta   90.00
_cell.angle_gamma   90.00
#
_symmetry.space_group_name_H-M   'P 1'
#
loop_
_entity.id
_entity.type
_entity.pdbx_description
1 polymer ?
#
loop_
_entity_poly.entity_id
_entity_poly.type
_entity_poly.pdbx_seq_one_letter_code
_entity_poly.pdbx_strand_id
1 'polypeptide(L)'
;MATPTPSDATPTHIHSVVTPTHTPSATPTATSSGTATPSATSSGTATLSDTSEFDLASLKRDPGLRRPIWKYPPNARDDIRHEYIRLGACQPQLRRDKYPATEFGTQRRRFQASWFNTFKWLEYSVSKDAAFCFPCYLFESDASSQHAFTIDGFKSWKRVNDNERCTFLVHIGTSNSPHKKAIKSYEGLKNVTRHQSLAEVKKNRLRLRATIEGVRYLSLQACALQGHMNHPFLVNHGHY
;
A
#
# COMPACT_ATOMS: atom_id res chain seq x y z
N MET A 1 -55.06 39.98 -13.49
CA MET A 1 -55.62 40.58 -12.26
C MET A 1 -56.50 39.54 -11.59
N ALA A 2 -56.54 39.56 -10.25
CA ALA A 2 -57.21 38.65 -9.31
C ALA A 2 -56.38 37.46 -8.78
N THR A 3 -55.61 37.75 -7.73
CA THR A 3 -55.30 36.87 -6.59
C THR A 3 -56.57 36.52 -5.80
N PRO A 4 -56.55 35.46 -4.98
CA PRO A 4 -56.50 35.72 -3.54
C PRO A 4 -55.54 34.81 -2.75
N THR A 5 -55.22 35.34 -1.57
CA THR A 5 -54.19 35.03 -0.57
C THR A 5 -54.74 34.11 0.56
N PRO A 6 -53.99 33.80 1.65
CA PRO A 6 -53.99 32.48 2.31
C PRO A 6 -54.71 32.46 3.67
N SER A 7 -54.87 31.28 4.25
CA SER A 7 -55.42 31.09 5.61
C SER A 7 -54.39 30.48 6.55
N ASP A 8 -53.83 31.37 7.37
CA ASP A 8 -53.59 31.38 8.81
C ASP A 8 -53.40 30.10 9.69
N ALA A 9 -52.28 30.17 10.43
CA ALA A 9 -52.02 29.94 11.86
C ALA A 9 -52.65 28.79 12.71
N THR A 10 -51.74 27.94 13.24
CA THR A 10 -51.42 27.56 14.66
C THR A 10 -52.41 27.89 15.80
N PRO A 11 -52.46 27.15 16.95
CA PRO A 11 -51.30 27.07 17.89
C PRO A 11 -51.20 25.88 18.91
N THR A 12 -50.09 25.91 19.70
CA THR A 12 -49.93 25.48 21.13
C THR A 12 -49.84 23.95 21.44
N HIS A 13 -49.06 23.41 22.40
CA HIS A 13 -48.39 23.90 23.62
C HIS A 13 -47.35 22.86 24.18
N ILE A 14 -46.12 23.32 24.47
CA ILE A 14 -45.24 23.16 25.66
C ILE A 14 -45.21 21.83 26.48
N HIS A 15 -44.00 21.37 26.84
CA HIS A 15 -43.43 21.04 28.18
C HIS A 15 -42.15 20.19 28.00
N SER A 16 -40.93 20.73 28.13
CA SER A 16 -40.14 20.97 29.37
C SER A 16 -39.55 19.71 30.04
N VAL A 17 -38.22 19.57 29.85
CA VAL A 17 -37.15 19.27 30.83
C VAL A 17 -37.48 18.36 32.02
N VAL A 18 -36.76 17.24 32.17
CA VAL A 18 -36.17 16.77 33.45
C VAL A 18 -34.93 15.91 33.17
N THR A 19 -33.75 16.40 33.59
CA THR A 19 -32.59 15.59 34.01
C THR A 19 -32.77 15.13 35.46
N PRO A 20 -32.10 14.04 35.87
CA PRO A 20 -31.45 14.10 37.18
C PRO A 20 -30.02 13.55 37.17
N THR A 21 -29.36 13.88 38.28
CA THR A 21 -27.93 14.07 38.48
C THR A 21 -27.42 13.15 39.60
N HIS A 22 -26.09 12.96 39.67
CA HIS A 22 -25.27 12.55 40.83
C HIS A 22 -25.39 11.07 41.31
N THR A 23 -24.37 10.35 41.82
CA THR A 23 -23.06 10.68 42.42
C THR A 23 -22.18 9.37 42.49
N PRO A 24 -20.88 9.44 42.86
CA PRO A 24 -19.85 8.40 42.71
C PRO A 24 -19.47 7.66 44.01
N SER A 25 -18.69 6.58 43.89
CA SER A 25 -17.81 5.97 44.93
C SER A 25 -17.25 4.64 44.38
N ALA A 26 -16.07 4.13 44.70
CA ALA A 26 -14.99 4.56 45.59
C ALA A 26 -13.71 3.81 45.18
N THR A 27 -12.56 4.44 45.41
CA THR A 27 -11.24 3.83 45.55
C THR A 27 -11.10 3.22 46.95
N PRO A 28 -10.26 2.19 47.13
CA PRO A 28 -9.31 2.29 48.25
C PRO A 28 -7.87 1.96 47.83
N THR A 29 -6.97 2.76 48.42
CA THR A 29 -5.50 2.69 48.40
C THR A 29 -5.03 1.73 49.50
N ALA A 30 -3.95 0.96 49.28
CA ALA A 30 -2.75 0.91 50.14
C ALA A 30 -1.80 -0.28 49.82
N THR A 31 -0.57 0.09 49.46
CA THR A 31 0.71 -0.31 50.08
C THR A 31 1.03 -1.79 50.30
N SER A 32 2.06 -2.30 49.61
CA SER A 32 3.35 -2.64 50.27
C SER A 32 4.39 -3.23 49.30
N SER A 33 5.62 -2.90 49.63
CA SER A 33 6.92 -3.26 49.08
C SER A 33 7.25 -4.75 49.16
N GLY A 34 7.97 -5.26 48.14
CA GLY A 34 8.62 -6.57 48.16
C GLY A 34 9.70 -6.66 47.08
N THR A 35 10.95 -6.51 47.50
CA THR A 35 12.16 -6.79 46.71
C THR A 35 12.40 -8.29 46.64
N ALA A 36 12.52 -8.88 45.45
CA ALA A 36 13.31 -10.09 45.22
C ALA A 36 13.64 -10.28 43.73
N THR A 37 14.91 -10.52 43.48
CA THR A 37 15.64 -10.88 42.25
C THR A 37 14.98 -11.97 41.41
N PRO A 38 15.25 -12.01 40.09
CA PRO A 38 15.67 -13.29 39.52
C PRO A 38 16.97 -13.17 38.72
N SER A 39 17.94 -13.99 39.11
CA SER A 39 19.03 -14.42 38.25
C SER A 39 18.48 -15.47 37.28
N ALA A 40 18.61 -15.21 35.98
CA ALA A 40 18.76 -16.25 34.97
C ALA A 40 19.37 -15.62 33.71
N THR A 41 20.68 -15.79 33.58
CA THR A 41 21.43 -15.70 32.34
C THR A 41 20.71 -16.53 31.27
N SER A 42 20.03 -15.86 30.34
CA SER A 42 19.76 -16.42 29.02
C SER A 42 20.55 -15.60 28.02
N SER A 43 21.71 -16.14 27.67
CA SER A 43 22.47 -15.75 26.48
C SER A 43 21.68 -16.20 25.26
N GLY A 44 20.53 -15.55 25.04
CA GLY A 44 19.82 -15.59 23.78
C GLY A 44 20.57 -14.67 22.84
N THR A 45 21.53 -15.23 22.10
CA THR A 45 22.05 -14.61 20.90
C THR A 45 20.84 -14.35 20.02
N ALA A 46 20.29 -13.14 20.07
CA ALA A 46 19.28 -12.69 19.14
C ALA A 46 20.00 -12.58 17.80
N THR A 47 20.07 -13.71 17.10
CA THR A 47 20.23 -13.73 15.66
C THR A 47 19.10 -12.86 15.16
N LEU A 48 19.40 -11.59 14.87
CA LEU A 48 18.58 -10.74 14.02
C LEU A 48 18.67 -11.36 12.62
N SER A 49 17.99 -12.51 12.49
CA SER A 49 17.75 -13.18 11.26
C SER A 49 16.99 -12.20 10.39
N ASP A 50 17.67 -11.86 9.29
CA ASP A 50 17.06 -11.87 7.98
C ASP A 50 15.93 -10.85 7.83
N THR A 51 16.28 -9.70 7.25
CA THR A 51 15.29 -8.86 6.56
C THR A 51 14.54 -9.77 5.61
N SER A 52 13.37 -10.24 6.05
CA SER A 52 12.59 -11.32 5.45
C SER A 52 12.77 -11.26 3.95
N GLU A 53 13.47 -12.25 3.41
CA GLU A 53 13.46 -12.62 2.02
C GLU A 53 12.01 -13.04 1.71
N PHE A 54 11.10 -12.07 1.75
CA PHE A 54 9.73 -12.20 1.34
C PHE A 54 9.86 -12.63 -0.10
N ASP A 55 9.46 -13.86 -0.41
CA ASP A 55 9.78 -14.48 -1.68
C ASP A 55 9.12 -13.66 -2.81
N LEU A 56 9.84 -12.67 -3.32
CA LEU A 56 9.40 -11.79 -4.40
C LEU A 56 9.15 -12.62 -5.66
N ALA A 57 9.79 -13.79 -5.78
CA ALA A 57 9.53 -14.74 -6.85
C ALA A 57 8.18 -15.45 -6.69
N SER A 58 7.58 -15.48 -5.48
CA SER A 58 6.23 -16.02 -5.24
C SER A 58 5.08 -15.07 -5.56
N LEU A 59 5.35 -13.80 -5.91
CA LEU A 59 4.31 -12.82 -6.19
C LEU A 59 3.41 -13.28 -7.35
N LYS A 60 2.09 -13.24 -7.11
CA LYS A 60 1.10 -13.67 -8.10
C LYS A 60 0.99 -12.65 -9.23
N ARG A 61 1.20 -13.09 -10.48
CA ARG A 61 1.06 -12.23 -11.66
C ARG A 61 -0.39 -11.89 -11.98
N ASP A 62 -1.31 -12.82 -11.82
CA ASP A 62 -2.73 -12.61 -12.09
C ASP A 62 -3.30 -11.56 -11.10
N PRO A 63 -3.82 -10.41 -11.58
CA PRO A 63 -4.31 -9.33 -10.71
C PRO A 63 -5.45 -9.76 -9.80
N GLY A 64 -6.28 -10.72 -10.23
CA GLY A 64 -7.37 -11.25 -9.43
C GLY A 64 -6.91 -12.07 -8.22
N LEU A 65 -5.67 -12.54 -8.23
CA LEU A 65 -5.07 -13.36 -7.16
C LEU A 65 -4.07 -12.58 -6.28
N ARG A 66 -3.83 -11.30 -6.60
CA ARG A 66 -2.89 -10.48 -5.84
C ARG A 66 -3.47 -10.10 -4.48
N ARG A 67 -2.61 -10.11 -3.45
CA ARG A 67 -2.96 -9.46 -2.18
C ARG A 67 -2.89 -7.94 -2.35
N PRO A 68 -3.81 -7.17 -1.77
CA PRO A 68 -3.74 -5.72 -1.76
C PRO A 68 -2.44 -5.20 -1.11
N ILE A 69 -1.87 -4.12 -1.65
CA ILE A 69 -0.53 -3.64 -1.24
C ILE A 69 -0.47 -3.27 0.24
N TRP A 70 -1.52 -2.66 0.80
CA TRP A 70 -1.56 -2.28 2.21
C TRP A 70 -1.62 -3.47 3.17
N LYS A 71 -1.93 -4.68 2.69
CA LYS A 71 -1.88 -5.90 3.53
C LYS A 71 -0.47 -6.44 3.74
N TYR A 72 0.53 -5.94 2.99
CA TYR A 72 1.92 -6.28 3.25
C TYR A 72 2.53 -5.41 4.35
N PRO A 73 3.56 -5.90 5.05
CA PRO A 73 4.31 -5.12 6.04
C PRO A 73 4.79 -3.78 5.46
N PRO A 74 4.65 -2.65 6.18
CA PRO A 74 4.98 -1.32 5.65
C PRO A 74 6.39 -1.22 5.03
N ASN A 75 7.38 -1.89 5.63
CA ASN A 75 8.77 -1.93 5.18
C ASN A 75 9.00 -2.74 3.89
N ALA A 76 8.04 -3.57 3.45
CA ALA A 76 8.16 -4.40 2.24
C ALA A 76 7.34 -3.86 1.05
N ARG A 77 6.44 -2.89 1.28
CA ARG A 77 5.49 -2.42 0.24
C ARG A 77 6.19 -1.84 -0.98
N ASP A 78 7.27 -1.08 -0.79
CA ASP A 78 7.98 -0.43 -1.89
C ASP A 78 8.78 -1.43 -2.74
N ASP A 79 9.42 -2.40 -2.11
CA ASP A 79 10.12 -3.49 -2.82
C ASP A 79 9.11 -4.31 -3.66
N ILE A 80 7.93 -4.59 -3.12
CA ILE A 80 6.83 -5.27 -3.84
C ILE A 80 6.32 -4.42 -5.02
N ARG A 81 6.17 -3.10 -4.83
CA ARG A 81 5.79 -2.20 -5.94
C ARG A 81 6.84 -2.23 -7.05
N HIS A 82 8.13 -2.14 -6.71
CA HIS A 82 9.21 -2.24 -7.69
C HIS A 82 9.19 -3.57 -8.44
N GLU A 83 8.93 -4.67 -7.74
CA GLU A 83 8.81 -6.00 -8.35
C GLU A 83 7.68 -6.03 -9.39
N TYR A 84 6.48 -5.60 -9.02
CA TYR A 84 5.36 -5.54 -9.96
C TYR A 84 5.62 -4.59 -11.13
N ILE A 85 6.22 -3.43 -10.89
CA ILE A 85 6.57 -2.46 -11.95
C ILE A 85 7.55 -3.09 -12.95
N ARG A 86 8.55 -3.82 -12.46
CA ARG A 86 9.52 -4.51 -13.31
C ARG A 86 8.87 -5.61 -14.14
N LEU A 87 7.97 -6.37 -13.53
CA LEU A 87 7.20 -7.41 -14.21
C LEU A 87 6.18 -6.80 -15.20
N GLY A 88 5.71 -5.59 -14.96
CA GLY A 88 4.75 -4.86 -15.80
C GLY A 88 3.30 -5.32 -15.65
N ALA A 89 2.38 -4.61 -16.30
CA ALA A 89 0.94 -4.91 -16.26
C ALA A 89 0.63 -6.29 -16.87
N CYS A 90 -0.27 -7.05 -16.25
CA CYS A 90 -0.76 -8.34 -16.72
C CYS A 90 -1.79 -8.16 -17.84
N GLN A 91 -1.31 -8.23 -19.08
CA GLN A 91 -2.12 -8.06 -20.30
C GLN A 91 -2.05 -9.31 -21.19
N PRO A 92 -2.64 -10.44 -20.75
CA PRO A 92 -2.61 -11.68 -21.52
C PRO A 92 -3.31 -11.47 -22.86
N GLN A 93 -2.58 -11.70 -23.97
CA GLN A 93 -3.10 -11.60 -25.33
C GLN A 93 -3.70 -12.96 -25.74
N LEU A 94 -4.95 -13.19 -25.36
CA LEU A 94 -5.65 -14.43 -25.70
C LEU A 94 -6.42 -14.25 -27.00
N ARG A 95 -6.67 -15.36 -27.70
CA ARG A 95 -7.66 -15.36 -28.78
C ARG A 95 -9.03 -14.99 -28.23
N ARG A 96 -9.85 -14.31 -29.03
CA ARG A 96 -11.17 -13.81 -28.63
C ARG A 96 -12.06 -14.89 -28.00
N ASP A 97 -12.02 -16.12 -28.53
CA ASP A 97 -12.81 -17.26 -28.07
C ASP A 97 -12.40 -17.77 -26.68
N LYS A 98 -11.18 -17.45 -26.23
CA LYS A 98 -10.64 -17.86 -24.92
C LYS A 98 -10.97 -16.90 -23.77
N TYR A 99 -11.42 -15.68 -24.07
CA TYR A 99 -12.04 -14.84 -23.05
C TYR A 99 -13.45 -15.36 -22.76
N PRO A 100 -13.79 -15.67 -21.50
CA PRO A 100 -15.14 -16.08 -21.12
C PRO A 100 -16.17 -15.05 -21.54
N ALA A 101 -17.35 -15.54 -21.91
CA ALA A 101 -18.48 -14.69 -22.29
C ALA A 101 -19.53 -14.76 -21.19
N THR A 102 -19.92 -13.60 -20.69
CA THR A 102 -21.01 -13.42 -19.74
C THR A 102 -22.27 -13.01 -20.48
N GLU A 103 -23.41 -13.54 -20.06
CA GLU A 103 -24.72 -13.16 -20.58
C GLU A 103 -25.20 -11.85 -19.94
N PHE A 104 -25.66 -10.93 -20.79
CA PHE A 104 -26.28 -9.68 -20.38
C PHE A 104 -27.60 -9.53 -21.14
N GLY A 105 -28.67 -10.08 -20.57
CA GLY A 105 -29.94 -10.23 -21.27
C GLY A 105 -29.76 -11.13 -22.48
N THR A 106 -30.11 -10.65 -23.68
CA THR A 106 -30.00 -11.41 -24.93
C THR A 106 -28.60 -11.41 -25.54
N GLN A 107 -27.67 -10.62 -25.01
CA GLN A 107 -26.35 -10.42 -25.61
C GLN A 107 -25.27 -11.11 -24.80
N ARG A 108 -24.39 -11.83 -25.48
CA ARG A 108 -23.17 -12.40 -24.89
C ARG A 108 -22.01 -11.44 -25.07
N ARG A 109 -21.45 -10.95 -23.96
CA ARG A 109 -20.33 -10.01 -23.98
C ARG A 109 -19.13 -10.59 -23.24
N ARG A 110 -17.94 -10.19 -23.64
CA ARG A 110 -16.66 -10.68 -23.13
C ARG A 110 -15.64 -9.56 -23.11
N PHE A 111 -14.56 -9.79 -22.38
CA PHE A 111 -13.38 -8.94 -22.47
C PHE A 111 -12.81 -8.92 -23.89
N GLN A 112 -12.28 -7.77 -24.34
CA GLN A 112 -11.62 -7.63 -25.64
C GLN A 112 -10.16 -7.21 -25.46
N ALA A 113 -9.24 -8.01 -26.00
CA ALA A 113 -7.79 -7.72 -25.96
C ALA A 113 -7.43 -6.37 -26.60
N SER A 114 -8.22 -5.90 -27.58
CA SER A 114 -8.05 -4.58 -28.21
C SER A 114 -8.12 -3.42 -27.20
N TRP A 115 -8.81 -3.59 -26.06
CA TRP A 115 -8.87 -2.58 -25.02
C TRP A 115 -7.49 -2.29 -24.40
N PHE A 116 -6.55 -3.23 -24.43
CA PHE A 116 -5.16 -2.98 -23.99
C PHE A 116 -4.43 -1.96 -24.87
N ASN A 117 -4.84 -1.79 -26.12
CA ASN A 117 -4.24 -0.80 -27.01
C ASN A 117 -4.63 0.62 -26.63
N THR A 118 -5.90 0.81 -26.25
CA THR A 118 -6.45 2.09 -25.81
C THR A 118 -6.10 2.41 -24.36
N PHE A 119 -6.17 1.42 -23.47
CA PHE A 119 -6.03 1.59 -22.03
C PHE A 119 -4.77 0.86 -21.52
N LYS A 120 -3.62 1.53 -21.60
CA LYS A 120 -2.32 0.95 -21.21
C LYS A 120 -2.21 0.55 -19.73
N TRP A 121 -3.03 1.14 -18.88
CA TRP A 121 -3.13 0.82 -17.45
C TRP A 121 -3.94 -0.44 -17.14
N LEU A 122 -4.70 -0.94 -18.12
CA LEU A 122 -5.68 -2.01 -17.95
C LEU A 122 -4.97 -3.36 -17.76
N GLU A 123 -5.43 -4.13 -16.79
CA GLU A 123 -5.07 -5.54 -16.61
C GLU A 123 -6.30 -6.43 -16.71
N TYR A 124 -6.08 -7.71 -16.99
CA TYR A 124 -7.12 -8.71 -17.00
C TYR A 124 -6.72 -9.93 -16.18
N SER A 125 -7.63 -10.37 -15.31
CA SER A 125 -7.54 -11.64 -14.59
C SER A 125 -8.28 -12.72 -15.36
N VAL A 126 -7.55 -13.75 -15.79
CA VAL A 126 -8.18 -14.96 -16.35
C VAL A 126 -8.94 -15.70 -15.25
N SER A 127 -8.38 -15.75 -14.03
CA SER A 127 -8.96 -16.47 -12.91
C SER A 127 -10.29 -15.90 -12.44
N LYS A 128 -10.46 -14.57 -12.50
CA LYS A 128 -11.70 -13.88 -12.08
C LYS A 128 -12.61 -13.44 -13.23
N ASP A 129 -12.19 -13.60 -14.49
CA ASP A 129 -12.83 -12.97 -15.65
C ASP A 129 -13.19 -11.50 -15.38
N ALA A 130 -12.18 -10.72 -15.00
CA ALA A 130 -12.38 -9.34 -14.54
C ALA A 130 -11.20 -8.43 -14.91
N ALA A 131 -11.51 -7.16 -15.16
CA ALA A 131 -10.57 -6.11 -15.48
C ALA A 131 -10.11 -5.35 -14.23
N PHE A 132 -8.84 -4.96 -14.20
CA PHE A 132 -8.21 -4.26 -13.09
C PHE A 132 -7.41 -3.05 -13.60
N CYS A 133 -7.08 -2.12 -12.70
CA CYS A 133 -6.21 -0.98 -12.97
C CYS A 133 -4.85 -1.19 -12.29
N PHE A 134 -3.80 -1.38 -13.10
CA PHE A 134 -2.46 -1.66 -12.56
C PHE A 134 -1.92 -0.54 -11.65
N PRO A 135 -1.87 0.74 -12.08
CA PRO A 135 -1.39 1.82 -11.22
C PRO A 135 -2.25 1.98 -9.97
N CYS A 136 -3.57 1.87 -10.11
CA CYS A 136 -4.49 1.98 -8.99
C CYS A 136 -4.20 0.89 -7.96
N TYR A 137 -4.05 -0.37 -8.38
CA TYR A 137 -3.71 -1.49 -7.49
C TYR A 137 -2.42 -1.22 -6.67
N LEU A 138 -1.39 -0.63 -7.30
CA LEU A 138 -0.11 -0.36 -6.64
C LEU A 138 -0.18 0.72 -5.54
N PHE A 139 -1.06 1.70 -5.72
CA PHE A 139 -1.15 2.90 -4.86
C PHE A 139 -2.49 3.03 -4.12
N GLU A 140 -3.31 1.99 -4.17
CA GLU A 140 -4.57 1.91 -3.44
C GLU A 140 -4.35 1.93 -1.92
N SER A 141 -5.30 2.54 -1.22
CA SER A 141 -5.35 2.59 0.24
C SER A 141 -6.58 1.86 0.78
N ASP A 142 -6.52 1.49 2.06
CA ASP A 142 -7.64 0.90 2.80
C ASP A 142 -8.85 1.86 2.95
N ALA A 143 -8.62 3.16 2.92
CA ALA A 143 -9.67 4.19 3.00
C ALA A 143 -10.45 4.43 1.70
N SER A 144 -10.08 3.74 0.61
CA SER A 144 -10.76 3.87 -0.68
C SER A 144 -12.14 3.23 -0.67
N SER A 145 -13.16 3.96 -1.09
CA SER A 145 -14.53 3.43 -1.17
C SER A 145 -14.83 2.69 -2.47
N GLN A 146 -13.91 2.69 -3.44
CA GLN A 146 -14.15 2.12 -4.78
C GLN A 146 -13.06 1.12 -5.19
N HIS A 147 -13.29 -0.15 -4.85
CA HIS A 147 -12.36 -1.24 -5.14
C HIS A 147 -12.65 -2.01 -6.44
N ALA A 148 -13.57 -1.50 -7.27
CA ALA A 148 -14.03 -2.17 -8.49
C ALA A 148 -12.89 -2.49 -9.47
N PHE A 149 -11.82 -1.71 -9.49
CA PHE A 149 -10.66 -1.92 -10.37
C PHE A 149 -9.41 -2.43 -9.65
N THR A 150 -9.46 -2.69 -8.35
CA THR A 150 -8.27 -3.03 -7.55
C THR A 150 -8.42 -4.33 -6.78
N ILE A 151 -9.56 -4.57 -6.12
CA ILE A 151 -9.80 -5.78 -5.32
C ILE A 151 -10.84 -6.70 -6.00
N ASP A 152 -12.00 -6.14 -6.31
CA ASP A 152 -13.15 -6.92 -6.78
C ASP A 152 -12.97 -7.33 -8.25
N GLY A 153 -12.50 -6.39 -9.05
CA GLY A 153 -12.38 -6.52 -10.49
C GLY A 153 -13.69 -6.15 -11.20
N PHE A 154 -13.54 -5.51 -12.35
CA PHE A 154 -14.66 -5.04 -13.16
C PHE A 154 -15.04 -6.07 -14.22
N LYS A 155 -16.31 -6.49 -14.25
CA LYS A 155 -16.82 -7.50 -15.20
C LYS A 155 -18.04 -7.08 -16.03
N SER A 156 -18.51 -5.83 -15.89
CA SER A 156 -19.73 -5.38 -16.57
C SER A 156 -19.46 -4.93 -18.01
N TRP A 157 -19.13 -5.87 -18.89
CA TRP A 157 -18.67 -5.61 -20.26
C TRP A 157 -19.60 -4.72 -21.08
N LYS A 158 -20.91 -4.73 -20.80
CA LYS A 158 -21.88 -3.82 -21.44
C LYS A 158 -21.54 -2.35 -21.26
N ARG A 159 -21.00 -1.95 -20.10
CA ARG A 159 -20.69 -0.55 -19.76
C ARG A 159 -19.38 -0.06 -20.38
N VAL A 160 -18.60 -0.95 -20.99
CA VAL A 160 -17.38 -0.56 -21.70
C VAL A 160 -17.70 -0.02 -23.09
N ASN A 161 -18.78 -0.51 -23.72
CA ASN A 161 -19.19 -0.10 -25.06
C ASN A 161 -20.19 1.09 -25.05
N ASP A 162 -20.36 1.77 -23.92
CA ASP A 162 -21.32 2.86 -23.74
C ASP A 162 -20.72 4.24 -24.12
N ASN A 163 -19.89 4.27 -25.18
CA ASN A 163 -19.24 5.46 -25.73
C ASN A 163 -18.71 6.44 -24.65
N GLU A 164 -19.33 7.60 -24.49
CA GLU A 164 -18.92 8.66 -23.53
C GLU A 164 -19.14 8.25 -22.06
N ARG A 165 -20.07 7.34 -21.78
CA ARG A 165 -20.31 6.75 -20.46
C ARG A 165 -19.53 5.46 -20.24
N CYS A 166 -18.56 5.17 -21.13
CA CYS A 166 -17.65 4.03 -20.98
C CYS A 166 -17.04 4.02 -19.58
N THR A 167 -17.24 2.93 -18.85
CA THR A 167 -16.77 2.82 -17.47
C THR A 167 -15.26 3.05 -17.35
N PHE A 168 -14.47 2.68 -18.36
CA PHE A 168 -13.01 2.90 -18.35
C PHE A 168 -12.67 4.39 -18.45
N LEU A 169 -13.41 5.16 -19.26
CA LEU A 169 -13.26 6.61 -19.34
C LEU A 169 -13.71 7.28 -18.04
N VAL A 170 -14.83 6.85 -17.47
CA VAL A 170 -15.32 7.35 -16.16
C VAL A 170 -14.30 7.05 -15.05
N HIS A 171 -13.67 5.88 -15.07
CA HIS A 171 -12.63 5.52 -14.11
C HIS A 171 -11.38 6.42 -14.22
N ILE A 172 -10.94 6.72 -15.46
CA ILE A 172 -9.85 7.69 -15.68
C ILE A 172 -10.25 9.04 -15.10
N GLY A 173 -11.51 9.43 -15.30
CA GLY A 173 -12.11 10.62 -14.72
C GLY A 173 -11.45 11.92 -15.19
N THR A 174 -11.82 13.01 -14.51
CA THR A 174 -11.33 14.36 -14.80
C THR A 174 -10.04 14.68 -14.04
N SER A 175 -9.64 15.94 -14.03
CA SER A 175 -8.46 16.41 -13.31
C SER A 175 -8.50 16.01 -11.83
N ASN A 176 -7.40 15.47 -11.32
CA ASN A 176 -7.22 15.03 -9.93
C ASN A 176 -8.01 13.77 -9.50
N SER A 177 -8.49 12.96 -10.46
CA SER A 177 -9.08 11.65 -10.15
C SER A 177 -8.09 10.72 -9.41
N PRO A 178 -8.58 9.73 -8.63
CA PRO A 178 -7.72 8.73 -7.99
C PRO A 178 -6.82 8.01 -9.01
N HIS A 179 -7.37 7.70 -10.18
CA HIS A 179 -6.61 7.10 -11.28
C HIS A 179 -5.43 7.98 -11.72
N LYS A 180 -5.66 9.28 -11.98
CA LYS A 180 -4.58 10.19 -12.41
C LYS A 180 -3.52 10.38 -11.33
N LYS A 181 -3.91 10.40 -10.05
CA LYS A 181 -2.95 10.41 -8.93
C LYS A 181 -2.09 9.14 -8.93
N ALA A 182 -2.71 7.97 -9.08
CA ALA A 182 -2.01 6.70 -9.14
C ALA A 182 -1.05 6.60 -10.34
N ILE A 183 -1.44 7.12 -11.51
CA ILE A 183 -0.57 7.21 -12.70
C ILE A 183 0.67 8.05 -12.41
N LYS A 184 0.52 9.24 -11.82
CA LYS A 184 1.66 10.10 -11.46
C LYS A 184 2.62 9.41 -10.50
N SER A 185 2.09 8.76 -9.46
CA SER A 185 2.92 7.99 -8.50
C SER A 185 3.63 6.82 -9.18
N TYR A 186 2.94 6.10 -10.07
CA TYR A 186 3.51 5.01 -10.86
C TYR A 186 4.64 5.49 -11.77
N GLU A 187 4.46 6.59 -12.49
CA GLU A 187 5.48 7.16 -13.37
C GLU A 187 6.71 7.61 -12.58
N GLY A 188 6.50 8.28 -11.43
CA GLY A 188 7.59 8.65 -10.53
C GLY A 188 8.39 7.45 -10.05
N LEU A 189 7.71 6.40 -9.57
CA LEU A 189 8.35 5.20 -9.05
C LEU A 189 9.05 4.38 -10.16
N LYS A 190 8.42 4.28 -11.33
CA LYS A 190 8.99 3.61 -12.51
C LYS A 190 10.27 4.30 -12.99
N ASN A 191 10.30 5.63 -12.96
CA ASN A 191 11.50 6.38 -13.33
C ASN A 191 12.64 6.09 -12.35
N VAL A 192 12.40 6.11 -11.03
CA VAL A 192 13.40 5.72 -10.02
C VAL A 192 13.90 4.30 -10.25
N THR A 193 12.99 3.36 -10.50
CA THR A 193 13.32 1.95 -10.78
C THR A 193 14.21 1.79 -12.02
N ARG A 194 14.03 2.63 -13.04
CA ARG A 194 14.89 2.63 -14.25
C ARG A 194 16.31 3.10 -13.96
N HIS A 195 16.47 4.06 -13.06
CA HIS A 195 17.76 4.67 -12.75
C HIS A 195 18.61 3.86 -11.76
N GLN A 196 18.01 2.96 -10.98
CA GLN A 196 18.73 2.12 -10.02
C GLN A 196 18.80 0.67 -10.51
N SER A 197 20.00 0.19 -10.83
CA SER A 197 20.16 -1.23 -11.15
C SER A 197 20.03 -2.10 -9.89
N LEU A 198 19.42 -3.27 -10.01
CA LEU A 198 19.34 -4.25 -8.91
C LEU A 198 20.72 -4.61 -8.35
N ALA A 199 21.74 -4.65 -9.23
CA ALA A 199 23.13 -4.89 -8.85
C ALA A 199 23.68 -3.77 -7.96
N GLU A 200 23.41 -2.51 -8.30
CA GLU A 200 23.85 -1.36 -7.54
C GLU A 200 23.14 -1.27 -6.18
N VAL A 201 21.84 -1.55 -6.13
CA VAL A 201 21.09 -1.63 -4.86
C VAL A 201 21.66 -2.72 -3.96
N LYS A 202 21.90 -3.93 -4.49
CA LYS A 202 22.52 -5.04 -3.72
C LYS A 202 23.91 -4.66 -3.22
N LYS A 203 24.74 -4.06 -4.07
CA LYS A 203 26.09 -3.59 -3.69
C LYS A 203 26.03 -2.53 -2.58
N ASN A 204 25.12 -1.56 -2.70
CA ASN A 204 24.96 -0.50 -1.70
C ASN A 204 24.46 -1.05 -0.36
N ARG A 205 23.52 -2.01 -0.36
CA ARG A 205 23.06 -2.70 0.85
C ARG A 205 24.18 -3.49 1.53
N LEU A 206 25.00 -4.21 0.76
CA LEU A 206 26.16 -4.93 1.30
C LEU A 206 27.16 -3.98 1.96
N ARG A 207 27.50 -2.87 1.30
CA ARG A 207 28.39 -1.85 1.86
C ARG A 207 27.84 -1.27 3.16
N LEU A 208 26.56 -0.90 3.17
CA LEU A 208 25.91 -0.34 4.35
C LEU A 208 25.91 -1.33 5.52
N ARG A 209 25.60 -2.60 5.26
CA ARG A 209 25.64 -3.66 6.28
C ARG A 209 27.05 -3.82 6.86
N ALA A 210 28.06 -3.93 6.01
CA ALA A 210 29.46 -4.05 6.45
C ALA A 210 29.89 -2.83 7.28
N THR A 211 29.50 -1.61 6.88
CA THR A 211 29.78 -0.39 7.66
C THR A 211 29.09 -0.41 9.02
N ILE A 212 27.82 -0.80 9.09
CA ILE A 212 27.07 -0.89 10.35
C ILE A 212 27.71 -1.93 11.29
N GLU A 213 28.05 -3.11 10.77
CA GLU A 213 28.71 -4.17 11.53
C GLU A 213 30.10 -3.72 12.02
N GLY A 214 30.88 -3.04 11.17
CA GLY A 214 32.16 -2.46 11.54
C GLY A 214 32.07 -1.41 12.65
N VAL A 215 31.12 -0.46 12.54
CA VAL A 215 30.89 0.56 13.58
C VAL A 215 30.48 -0.08 14.90
N ARG A 216 29.59 -1.09 14.87
CA ARG A 216 29.18 -1.85 16.07
C ARG A 216 30.37 -2.56 16.71
N TYR A 217 31.20 -3.23 15.92
CA TYR A 217 32.40 -3.90 16.43
C TYR A 217 33.35 -2.92 17.11
N LEU A 218 33.69 -1.81 16.44
CA LEU A 218 34.59 -0.79 16.98
C LEU A 218 34.05 -0.18 18.28
N SER A 219 32.73 0.08 18.33
CA SER A 219 32.09 0.63 19.53
C SER A 219 32.14 -0.35 20.71
N LEU A 220 31.94 -1.65 20.48
CA LEU A 220 32.02 -2.68 21.54
C LEU A 220 33.45 -2.88 22.05
N GLN A 221 34.46 -2.69 21.20
CA GLN A 221 35.87 -2.80 21.57
C GLN A 221 36.47 -1.48 22.07
N ALA A 222 35.65 -0.43 22.25
CA ALA A 222 36.10 0.94 22.54
C ALA A 222 37.20 1.44 21.59
N CYS A 223 37.25 0.91 20.36
CA CYS A 223 38.20 1.31 19.34
C CYS A 223 37.74 2.61 18.68
N ALA A 224 38.67 3.55 18.46
CA ALA A 224 38.36 4.79 17.79
C ALA A 224 37.85 4.54 16.35
N LEU A 225 36.78 5.24 15.96
CA LEU A 225 36.24 5.21 14.59
C LEU A 225 37.11 5.99 13.58
N GLN A 226 38.10 6.72 14.10
CA GLN A 226 38.95 7.60 13.31
C GLN A 226 40.31 6.95 13.10
N GLY A 227 40.68 6.73 11.84
CA GLY A 227 42.03 6.32 11.49
C GLY A 227 43.03 7.38 11.92
N HIS A 228 44.21 6.92 12.33
CA HIS A 228 45.37 7.75 12.65
C HIS A 228 45.60 8.76 11.51
N MET A 229 45.35 10.05 11.76
CA MET A 229 45.81 11.11 10.88
C MET A 229 47.33 11.08 11.01
N ASN A 230 48.01 10.46 10.05
CA ASN A 230 49.46 10.52 9.90
C ASN A 230 49.85 11.97 9.56
N HIS A 231 49.74 12.87 10.54
CA HIS A 231 50.50 14.09 10.55
C HIS A 231 51.85 13.72 11.16
N PRO A 232 52.98 13.86 10.44
CA PRO A 232 54.27 13.29 10.83
C PRO A 232 54.92 13.90 12.08
N PHE A 233 54.17 14.59 12.95
CA PHE A 233 54.74 15.36 14.07
C PHE A 233 54.06 15.18 15.43
N LEU A 234 53.12 14.26 15.63
CA LEU A 234 52.59 14.02 16.98
C LEU A 234 52.72 12.56 17.39
N VAL A 235 53.85 12.26 18.02
CA VAL A 235 54.00 11.13 18.94
C VAL A 235 53.09 11.41 20.12
N ASN A 236 52.02 10.64 20.28
CA ASN A 236 51.37 10.50 21.58
C ASN A 236 51.11 9.01 21.82
N HIS A 237 51.77 8.49 22.85
CA HIS A 237 51.54 7.15 23.37
C HIS A 237 50.15 7.08 24.00
N GLY A 238 49.25 6.34 23.37
CA GLY A 238 47.97 5.96 23.95
C GLY A 238 47.91 4.45 24.12
N HIS A 239 48.15 3.98 25.33
CA HIS A 239 47.55 2.75 25.86
C HIS A 239 47.11 3.06 27.29
N TYR A 240 45.80 3.16 27.51
CA TYR A 240 45.00 2.48 28.54
C TYR A 240 43.53 2.88 28.34
#